data_AF-A0A9E4C6D2-F1
#
_entry.id   AF-A0A9E4C6D2-F1
#
_cell.length_a   1.000
_cell.length_b   1.000
_cell.length_c   1.000
_cell.angle_alpha   90.00
_cell.angle_beta   90.00
_cell.angle_gamma   90.00
#
_symmetry.space_group_name_H-M   'P 1'
#
loop_
_entity.id
_entity.type
_entity.pdbx_description
1 polymer ?
#
loop_
_entity_poly.entity_id
_entity_poly.type
_entity_poly.pdbx_seq_one_letter_code
_entity_poly.pdbx_strand_id
1 'polypeptide(L)'
;MVTFFQTLIRPDREESAQRAEVAKAANLLQVGEFQFLQLAYSEWYGEEMSEELINQLFMAYMLYDQVPFWARRHAHQILALDKQGDLDENDPAYHRYDKDYGKKIPADIKRFIVTATLMVSIMTGIVWLSHLVAGESTSFLPPYFEKKEMKAMAKERKIEETSLAPGRYTR
;
A
#
# COMPACT_ATOMS: atom_id res chain seq x y z
N MET A 1 -8.73 23.83 22.73
CA MET A 1 -7.46 23.73 21.99
C MET A 1 -7.05 22.27 21.98
N VAL A 2 -7.12 21.61 20.83
CA VAL A 2 -6.70 20.22 20.68
C VAL A 2 -5.18 20.20 20.51
N THR A 3 -4.49 19.32 21.22
CA THR A 3 -3.02 19.21 21.16
C THR A 3 -2.61 18.29 20.02
N PHE A 4 -1.53 18.59 19.29
CA PHE A 4 -0.98 17.76 18.20
C PHE A 4 -0.84 16.27 18.55
N PHE A 5 -0.53 15.98 19.82
CA PHE A 5 -0.44 14.62 20.33
C PHE A 5 -1.81 13.90 20.39
N GLN A 6 -2.90 14.63 20.66
CA GLN A 6 -4.26 14.09 20.59
C GLN A 6 -4.67 13.79 19.14
N THR A 7 -4.24 14.62 18.17
CA THR A 7 -4.46 14.39 16.73
C THR A 7 -3.77 13.12 16.23
N LEU A 8 -2.56 12.83 16.74
CA LEU A 8 -1.83 11.60 16.39
C LEU A 8 -2.37 10.34 17.08
N ILE A 9 -2.91 10.47 18.30
CA ILE A 9 -3.40 9.33 19.10
C ILE A 9 -4.84 8.96 18.74
N ARG A 10 -5.62 9.90 18.21
CA ARG A 10 -6.98 9.66 17.72
C ARG A 10 -7.19 10.46 16.43
N PRO A 11 -6.67 9.98 15.28
CA PRO A 11 -6.93 10.62 14.00
C PRO A 11 -8.42 10.68 13.67
N ASP A 12 -9.22 9.78 14.25
CA ASP A 12 -10.67 9.67 14.06
C ASP A 12 -11.48 10.63 14.96
N ARG A 13 -10.84 11.41 15.84
CA ARG A 13 -11.54 12.36 16.71
C ARG A 13 -11.66 13.71 16.03
N GLU A 14 -12.90 14.03 15.67
CA GLU A 14 -13.40 15.32 15.17
C GLU A 14 -13.22 15.55 13.67
N GLU A 15 -13.85 14.70 12.86
CA GLU A 15 -14.58 15.28 11.72
C GLU A 15 -15.92 15.79 12.25
N SER A 16 -16.20 17.08 12.09
CA SER A 16 -17.55 17.60 12.27
C SER A 16 -18.50 16.77 11.42
N ALA A 17 -19.72 16.53 11.92
CA ALA A 17 -20.74 15.80 11.16
C ALA A 17 -20.95 16.40 9.75
N GLN A 18 -20.74 17.70 9.60
CA GLN A 18 -20.85 18.42 8.34
C GLN A 18 -19.67 18.12 7.40
N ARG A 19 -18.45 18.03 7.92
CA ARG A 19 -17.27 17.66 7.13
C ARG A 19 -17.32 16.21 6.68
N ALA A 20 -17.77 15.31 7.56
CA ALA A 20 -17.98 13.90 7.21
C ALA A 20 -18.99 13.75 6.06
N GLU A 21 -20.03 14.58 6.01
CA GLU A 21 -20.99 14.59 4.89
C GLU A 21 -20.33 15.07 3.57
N VAL A 22 -19.50 16.11 3.63
CA VAL A 22 -18.74 16.61 2.47
C VAL A 22 -17.74 15.57 1.98
N ALA A 23 -16.95 14.98 2.88
CA ALA A 23 -15.99 13.92 2.54
C ALA A 23 -16.70 12.71 1.92
N LYS A 24 -17.85 12.31 2.47
CA LYS A 24 -18.67 11.25 1.90
C LYS A 24 -19.17 11.58 0.50
N ALA A 25 -19.66 12.80 0.27
CA ALA A 25 -20.11 13.24 -1.04
C ALA A 25 -18.97 13.29 -2.07
N ALA A 26 -17.79 13.79 -1.67
CA ALA A 26 -16.61 13.80 -2.52
C ALA A 26 -16.17 12.37 -2.91
N ASN A 27 -16.20 11.44 -1.96
CA ASN A 27 -15.89 10.03 -2.21
C ASN A 27 -16.88 9.37 -3.18
N LEU A 28 -18.18 9.68 -3.09
CA LEU A 28 -19.18 9.18 -4.04
C LEU A 28 -18.92 9.68 -5.47
N LEU A 29 -18.43 10.91 -5.61
CA LEU A 29 -18.05 11.48 -6.91
C LEU A 29 -16.65 11.06 -7.36
N GLN A 30 -15.90 10.32 -6.52
CA GLN A 30 -14.51 9.95 -6.77
C GLN A 30 -13.57 11.16 -7.02
N VAL A 31 -13.89 12.31 -6.42
CA VAL A 31 -13.09 13.54 -6.51
C VAL A 31 -12.46 13.88 -5.16
N GLY A 32 -11.36 14.63 -5.18
CA GLY A 32 -10.76 15.13 -3.95
C GLY A 32 -11.68 16.14 -3.24
N GLU A 33 -11.64 16.21 -1.90
CA GLU A 33 -12.45 17.17 -1.12
C GLU A 33 -12.27 18.62 -1.57
N PHE A 34 -11.06 19.01 -2.00
CA PHE A 34 -10.82 20.37 -2.51
C PHE A 34 -11.48 20.63 -3.86
N GLN A 35 -11.50 19.63 -4.74
CA GLN A 35 -12.20 19.71 -6.02
C GLN A 35 -13.71 19.76 -5.79
N PHE A 36 -14.21 18.99 -4.82
CA PHE A 36 -15.60 19.05 -4.40
C PHE A 36 -15.98 20.45 -3.89
N LEU A 37 -15.14 21.09 -3.07
CA LEU A 37 -15.38 22.46 -2.62
C LEU A 37 -15.37 23.47 -3.79
N GLN A 38 -14.49 23.28 -4.78
CA GLN A 38 -14.48 24.12 -5.99
C GLN A 38 -15.74 23.95 -6.82
N LEU A 39 -16.19 22.71 -6.99
CA LEU A 39 -17.42 22.36 -7.67
C LEU A 39 -18.64 23.01 -6.98
N ALA A 40 -18.78 22.80 -5.67
CA ALA A 40 -19.91 23.33 -4.91
C ALA A 40 -19.93 24.87 -4.88
N TYR A 41 -18.76 25.52 -4.88
CA TYR A 41 -18.67 26.97 -5.03
C TYR A 41 -19.15 27.42 -6.42
N SER A 42 -18.65 26.77 -7.47
CA SER A 42 -19.01 27.10 -8.86
C SER A 42 -20.50 26.89 -9.12
N GLU A 43 -21.10 25.82 -8.58
CA GLU A 43 -22.53 25.57 -8.68
C GLU A 43 -23.38 26.60 -7.93
N TRP A 44 -22.90 27.09 -6.79
CA TRP A 44 -23.65 28.07 -6.01
C TRP A 44 -23.55 29.49 -6.59
N TYR A 45 -22.34 29.94 -6.92
CA TYR A 45 -22.08 31.33 -7.33
C TYR A 45 -22.06 31.52 -8.84
N GLY A 46 -21.94 30.45 -9.63
CA GLY A 46 -21.84 30.52 -11.08
C GLY A 46 -20.48 31.02 -11.59
N GLU A 47 -19.48 31.16 -10.71
CA GLU A 47 -18.16 31.72 -11.01
C GLU A 47 -17.05 30.77 -10.55
N GLU A 48 -15.86 30.90 -11.14
CA GLU A 48 -14.68 30.16 -10.69
C GLU A 48 -14.06 30.82 -9.45
N MET A 49 -13.49 29.98 -8.59
CA MET A 49 -12.88 30.43 -7.34
C MET A 49 -11.50 31.03 -7.61
N SER A 50 -11.23 32.25 -7.11
CA SER A 50 -9.88 32.84 -7.21
C SER A 50 -8.87 32.10 -6.31
N GLU A 51 -7.57 32.18 -6.62
CA GLU A 51 -6.54 31.51 -5.82
C GLU A 51 -6.51 32.00 -4.37
N GLU A 52 -6.75 33.29 -4.13
CA GLU A 52 -6.84 33.84 -2.78
C GLU A 52 -8.01 33.24 -2.00
N LEU A 53 -9.17 33.09 -2.64
CA LEU A 53 -10.37 32.55 -2.02
C LEU A 53 -10.22 31.05 -1.75
N ILE A 54 -9.58 30.31 -2.66
CA ILE A 54 -9.22 28.90 -2.45
C ILE A 54 -8.35 28.74 -1.20
N ASN A 55 -7.32 29.56 -1.05
CA ASN A 55 -6.40 29.47 0.10
C ASN A 55 -7.11 29.81 1.42
N GLN A 56 -7.95 30.85 1.44
CA GLN A 56 -8.72 31.22 2.63
C GLN A 56 -9.72 30.13 3.02
N LEU A 57 -10.45 29.60 2.03
CA LEU A 57 -11.40 28.52 2.23
C LEU A 57 -10.71 27.25 2.73
N PHE A 58 -9.58 26.88 2.14
CA PHE A 58 -8.79 25.73 2.56
C PHE A 58 -8.38 25.84 4.03
N MET A 59 -7.87 27.01 4.43
CA MET A 59 -7.48 27.24 5.83
C MET A 59 -8.69 27.14 6.76
N ALA A 60 -9.83 27.72 6.39
CA ALA A 60 -11.08 27.62 7.15
C ALA A 60 -11.56 26.16 7.31
N TYR A 61 -11.56 25.42 6.21
CA TYR A 61 -12.06 24.05 6.15
C TYR A 61 -11.14 23.05 6.87
N MET A 62 -9.83 23.10 6.60
CA MET A 62 -8.88 22.11 7.12
C MET A 62 -8.44 22.38 8.56
N LEU A 63 -8.26 23.65 8.96
CA LEU A 63 -7.74 23.98 10.30
C LEU A 63 -8.85 24.21 11.33
N TYR A 64 -10.00 24.73 10.89
CA TYR A 64 -11.08 25.14 11.78
C TYR A 64 -12.34 24.28 11.63
N ASP A 65 -12.32 23.27 10.75
CA ASP A 65 -13.45 22.35 10.50
C ASP A 65 -14.74 23.11 10.14
N GLN A 66 -14.58 24.27 9.49
CA GLN A 66 -15.68 25.14 9.07
C GLN A 66 -16.10 24.78 7.66
N VAL A 67 -17.24 24.11 7.56
CA VAL A 67 -17.86 23.79 6.27
C VAL A 67 -18.76 24.95 5.84
N PRO A 68 -18.51 25.56 4.67
CA PRO A 68 -19.41 26.57 4.13
C PRO A 68 -20.81 26.00 3.87
N PHE A 69 -21.83 26.83 4.06
CA PHE A 69 -23.22 26.40 3.88
C PHE A 69 -23.51 25.89 2.46
N TRP A 70 -22.88 26.46 1.42
CA TRP A 70 -23.04 26.04 0.04
C TRP A 70 -22.42 24.66 -0.22
N ALA A 71 -21.25 24.37 0.38
CA ALA A 71 -20.59 23.06 0.30
C ALA A 71 -21.45 21.98 0.95
N ARG A 72 -22.01 22.30 2.13
CA ARG A 72 -22.92 21.42 2.84
C ARG A 72 -24.20 21.16 2.05
N ARG A 73 -24.82 22.20 1.46
CA ARG A 73 -26.01 22.00 0.63
C ARG A 73 -25.71 21.07 -0.55
N HIS A 74 -24.60 21.30 -1.23
CA HIS A 74 -24.19 20.48 -2.36
C HIS A 74 -23.93 19.03 -1.93
N ALA A 75 -23.28 18.80 -0.79
CA ALA A 75 -23.10 17.45 -0.24
C ALA A 75 -24.43 16.74 0.02
N HIS A 76 -25.42 17.43 0.60
CA HIS A 76 -26.75 16.86 0.78
C HIS A 76 -27.46 16.54 -0.54
N GLN A 77 -27.25 17.33 -1.60
CA GLN A 77 -27.82 17.06 -2.92
C GLN A 77 -27.22 15.79 -3.52
N ILE A 78 -25.89 15.63 -3.49
CA ILE A 78 -25.21 14.41 -3.97
C ILE A 78 -25.65 13.17 -3.18
N LEU A 79 -25.71 13.26 -1.85
CA LEU A 79 -26.17 12.17 -1.00
C LEU A 79 -27.66 11.82 -1.24
N ALA A 80 -28.47 12.78 -1.67
CA ALA A 80 -29.86 12.53 -2.04
C ALA A 80 -29.99 11.84 -3.41
N LEU A 81 -29.17 12.24 -4.39
CA LEU A 81 -29.10 11.59 -5.71
C LEU A 81 -28.61 10.14 -5.60
N ASP A 82 -27.58 9.90 -4.78
CA ASP A 82 -27.06 8.55 -4.50
C ASP A 82 -28.14 7.63 -3.91
N LYS A 83 -28.88 8.12 -2.92
CA LYS A 83 -30.00 7.38 -2.31
C LYS A 83 -31.12 7.05 -3.29
N GLN A 84 -31.29 7.84 -4.35
CA GLN A 84 -32.29 7.62 -5.40
C GLN A 84 -31.76 6.69 -6.50
N GLY A 85 -30.46 6.45 -6.55
CA GLY A 85 -29.80 5.70 -7.62
C GLY A 85 -29.61 6.50 -8.91
N ASP A 86 -29.82 7.81 -8.87
CA ASP A 86 -29.74 8.72 -10.02
C ASP A 86 -28.38 9.45 -10.10
N LEU A 87 -27.44 9.13 -9.21
CA LEU A 87 -26.11 9.73 -9.21
C LEU A 87 -25.24 9.10 -10.31
N ASP A 88 -24.90 9.89 -11.33
CA ASP A 88 -23.84 9.55 -12.27
C ASP A 88 -22.50 10.06 -11.74
N GLU A 89 -21.76 9.18 -11.04
CA GLU A 89 -20.43 9.48 -10.51
C GLU A 89 -19.42 9.84 -11.61
N ASN A 90 -19.66 9.44 -12.87
CA ASN A 90 -18.75 9.66 -13.98
C ASN A 90 -19.13 10.89 -14.82
N ASP A 91 -20.10 11.70 -14.41
CA ASP A 91 -20.49 12.90 -15.14
C ASP A 91 -19.30 13.89 -15.24
N PRO A 92 -18.84 14.28 -16.46
CA PRO A 92 -17.75 15.23 -16.65
C PRO A 92 -17.94 16.56 -15.92
N ALA A 93 -19.18 16.96 -15.59
CA ALA A 93 -19.46 18.15 -14.79
C ALA A 93 -18.84 18.09 -13.40
N TYR A 94 -18.84 16.92 -12.76
CA TYR A 94 -18.25 16.71 -11.44
C TYR A 94 -16.72 16.70 -11.46
N HIS A 95 -16.15 16.35 -12.61
CA HIS A 95 -14.70 16.17 -12.79
C HIS A 95 -14.00 17.36 -13.45
N ARG A 96 -14.67 18.51 -13.58
CA ARG A 96 -14.12 19.74 -14.18
C ARG A 96 -12.77 20.16 -13.58
N TYR A 97 -12.60 19.96 -12.28
CA TYR A 97 -11.39 20.33 -11.52
C TYR A 97 -10.45 19.14 -11.29
N ASP A 98 -10.80 17.95 -11.78
CA ASP A 98 -9.92 16.79 -11.74
C ASP A 98 -8.95 16.79 -12.92
N LYS A 99 -7.67 16.94 -12.59
CA LYS A 99 -6.58 16.98 -13.58
C LYS A 99 -6.29 15.60 -14.17
N ASP A 100 -6.69 14.53 -13.48
CA ASP A 100 -6.42 13.16 -13.90
C ASP A 100 -7.65 12.48 -14.50
N TYR A 101 -8.82 13.11 -14.43
CA TYR A 101 -10.03 12.63 -15.07
C TYR A 101 -9.88 12.52 -16.58
N GLY A 102 -10.33 11.39 -17.12
CA GLY A 102 -10.26 11.09 -18.55
C GLY A 102 -8.85 10.83 -19.09
N LYS A 103 -7.78 10.95 -18.28
CA LYS A 103 -6.46 10.47 -18.68
C LYS A 103 -6.51 8.95 -18.76
N LYS A 104 -6.50 8.42 -19.98
CA LYS A 104 -6.26 6.99 -20.22
C LYS A 104 -4.93 6.64 -19.55
N ILE A 105 -4.98 5.77 -18.54
CA ILE A 105 -3.81 5.29 -17.79
C ILE A 105 -2.71 4.99 -18.81
N PRO A 106 -1.57 5.71 -18.77
CA PRO A 106 -0.54 5.54 -19.77
C PRO A 106 0.01 4.11 -19.72
N ALA A 107 0.62 3.68 -20.82
CA ALA A 107 1.11 2.33 -21.10
C ALA A 107 2.15 1.75 -20.10
N ASP A 108 2.33 2.35 -18.92
CA ASP A 108 3.26 1.97 -17.86
C ASP A 108 2.80 0.77 -17.02
N ILE A 109 1.57 0.29 -17.17
CA ILE A 109 1.16 -1.04 -16.66
C ILE A 109 2.08 -2.13 -17.20
N LYS A 110 2.54 -2.02 -18.46
CA LYS A 110 3.49 -2.99 -19.02
C LYS A 110 4.82 -2.95 -18.29
N ARG A 111 5.32 -1.76 -17.95
CA ARG A 111 6.56 -1.61 -17.17
C ARG A 111 6.40 -2.21 -15.78
N PHE A 112 5.29 -1.92 -15.11
CA PHE A 112 4.95 -2.49 -13.79
C PHE A 112 4.89 -4.01 -13.80
N ILE A 113 4.22 -4.62 -14.79
CA ILE A 113 4.15 -6.08 -14.92
C ILE A 113 5.55 -6.66 -15.14
N VAL A 114 6.38 -6.05 -15.99
CA VAL A 114 7.75 -6.51 -16.23
C VAL A 114 8.60 -6.45 -14.96
N THR A 115 8.57 -5.35 -14.20
CA THR A 115 9.32 -5.24 -12.94
C THR A 115 8.82 -6.23 -11.89
N ALA A 116 7.50 -6.41 -11.75
CA ALA A 116 6.92 -7.36 -10.81
C ALA A 116 7.36 -8.80 -11.15
N THR A 117 7.33 -9.17 -12.43
CA THR A 117 7.75 -10.50 -12.89
C THR A 117 9.24 -10.73 -12.67
N LEU A 118 10.08 -9.71 -12.91
CA LEU A 118 11.51 -9.76 -12.66
C LEU A 118 11.81 -10.04 -11.17
N MET A 119 11.15 -9.32 -10.24
CA MET A 119 11.31 -9.55 -8.80
C MET A 119 10.95 -10.98 -8.39
N VAL A 120 9.81 -11.48 -8.87
CA VAL A 120 9.37 -12.86 -8.58
C VAL A 120 10.35 -13.89 -9.14
N SER A 121 10.88 -13.67 -10.36
CA SER A 121 11.88 -14.55 -10.95
C SER A 121 13.20 -14.59 -10.17
N ILE A 122 13.64 -13.45 -9.62
CA ILE A 122 14.86 -13.38 -8.82
C ILE A 122 14.65 -14.14 -7.51
N MET A 123 13.54 -13.90 -6.81
CA MET A 123 13.23 -14.61 -5.56
C MET A 123 13.15 -16.12 -5.76
N THR A 124 12.41 -16.57 -6.77
CA THR A 124 12.26 -18.00 -7.06
C THR A 124 13.56 -18.62 -7.57
N GLY A 125 14.33 -17.89 -8.38
CA GLY A 125 15.63 -18.31 -8.88
C GLY A 125 16.66 -18.53 -7.77
N ILE A 126 16.71 -17.65 -6.77
CA ILE A 126 17.61 -17.81 -5.61
C ILE A 126 17.25 -19.06 -4.81
N VAL A 127 15.96 -19.27 -4.50
CA VAL A 127 15.50 -20.44 -3.76
C VAL A 127 15.82 -21.73 -4.52
N TRP A 128 15.59 -21.75 -5.84
CA TRP A 128 15.91 -22.90 -6.66
C TRP A 128 17.41 -23.19 -6.75
N LEU A 129 18.24 -22.14 -6.88
CA LEU A 129 19.69 -22.27 -6.86
C LEU A 129 20.20 -22.79 -5.51
N SER A 130 19.59 -22.37 -4.40
CA SER A 130 19.90 -22.92 -3.07
C SER A 130 19.66 -24.43 -3.02
N HIS A 131 18.59 -24.94 -3.63
CA HIS A 131 18.33 -26.38 -3.69
C HIS A 131 19.36 -27.16 -4.52
N LEU A 132 19.97 -26.54 -5.54
CA LEU A 132 21.02 -27.20 -6.35
C LEU A 132 22.38 -27.20 -5.66
N VAL A 133 22.71 -26.13 -4.94
CA VAL A 133 24.01 -25.98 -4.27
C VAL A 133 24.02 -26.67 -2.90
N ALA A 134 22.88 -26.74 -2.20
CA ALA A 134 22.78 -27.42 -0.92
C ALA A 134 22.95 -28.94 -1.11
N GLY A 135 24.00 -29.50 -0.49
CA GLY A 135 24.18 -30.95 -0.39
C GLY A 135 23.13 -31.59 0.53
N GLU A 136 22.82 -32.87 0.33
CA GLU A 136 21.90 -33.60 1.20
C GLU A 136 22.37 -33.55 2.67
N SER A 137 21.62 -32.82 3.49
CA SER A 137 21.86 -32.68 4.93
C SER A 137 21.52 -34.00 5.65
N THR A 138 22.35 -34.41 6.61
CA THR A 138 22.14 -35.69 7.33
C THR A 138 21.19 -35.58 8.52
N SER A 139 20.96 -34.38 9.04
CA SER A 139 20.13 -34.12 10.22
C SER A 139 19.60 -32.68 10.19
N PHE A 140 18.37 -32.50 10.68
CA PHE A 140 17.74 -31.19 10.90
C PHE A 140 18.19 -30.54 12.23
N LEU A 141 18.75 -31.34 13.15
CA LEU A 141 19.27 -30.86 14.43
C LEU A 141 20.80 -30.69 14.36
N PRO A 142 21.36 -29.64 14.98
CA PRO A 142 22.80 -29.50 15.09
C PRO A 142 23.40 -30.67 15.85
N PRO A 143 24.63 -31.10 15.50
CA PRO A 143 25.51 -30.54 14.46
C PRO A 143 25.08 -30.88 13.02
N TYR A 144 25.11 -29.87 12.14
CA TYR A 144 24.78 -30.00 10.72
C TYR A 144 25.98 -30.61 9.97
N PHE A 145 25.90 -31.90 9.63
CA PHE A 145 26.90 -32.56 8.80
C PHE A 145 26.35 -32.88 7.41
N GLU A 146 27.17 -32.67 6.37
CA GLU A 146 26.82 -33.13 5.02
C GLU A 146 27.16 -34.63 4.87
N LYS A 147 26.37 -35.37 4.07
CA LYS A 147 26.57 -36.84 3.89
C LYS A 147 27.99 -37.20 3.45
N LYS A 148 28.64 -36.33 2.67
CA LYS A 148 30.02 -36.51 2.18
C LYS A 148 31.06 -36.41 3.30
N GLU A 149 30.85 -35.54 4.29
CA GLU A 149 31.73 -35.38 5.44
C GLU A 149 31.62 -36.59 6.38
N MET A 150 30.40 -37.09 6.59
CA MET A 150 30.18 -38.32 7.36
C MET A 150 30.84 -39.55 6.72
N LYS A 151 30.76 -39.69 5.39
CA LYS A 151 31.42 -40.79 4.67
C LYS A 151 32.95 -40.68 4.75
N ALA A 152 33.51 -39.47 4.69
CA ALA A 152 34.94 -39.24 4.86
C ALA A 152 35.39 -39.59 6.28
N MET A 153 34.70 -39.10 7.32
CA MET A 153 34.99 -39.43 8.71
C MET A 153 34.86 -40.94 9.01
N ALA A 154 33.83 -41.60 8.47
CA ALA A 154 33.66 -43.05 8.63
C ALA A 154 34.80 -43.84 7.95
N LYS A 155 35.30 -43.35 6.81
CA LYS A 155 36.44 -43.95 6.12
C LYS A 155 37.74 -43.77 6.92
N GLU A 156 37.98 -42.58 7.46
CA GLU A 156 39.14 -42.26 8.28
C GLU A 156 39.16 -43.07 9.57
N ARG A 157 38.04 -43.14 10.30
CA ARG A 157 37.92 -43.96 11.51
C ARG A 157 38.21 -45.44 11.24
N LYS A 158 37.76 -45.97 10.10
CA LYS A 158 38.04 -47.35 9.68
C LYS A 158 39.52 -47.58 9.36
N ILE A 159 40.20 -46.59 8.78
CA ILE A 159 41.65 -46.64 8.51
C ILE A 159 42.44 -46.61 9.82
N GLU A 160 42.03 -45.78 10.77
CA GLU A 160 42.63 -45.65 12.11
C GLU A 160 42.44 -46.93 12.94
N GLU A 161 41.25 -47.52 12.95
CA GLU A 161 41.00 -48.83 13.59
C GLU A 161 41.84 -49.96 12.96
N THR A 162 42.14 -49.87 11.65
CA THR A 162 42.98 -50.84 10.95
C THR A 162 44.48 -50.62 11.26
N SER A 163 44.91 -49.39 11.55
CA SER A 163 46.31 -49.07 11.87
C SER A 163 46.66 -49.29 13.35
N LEU A 164 45.67 -49.22 14.25
CA LEU A 164 45.82 -49.49 15.69
C LEU A 164 45.69 -50.97 16.09
N ALA A 165 45.43 -51.88 15.14
CA ALA A 165 45.41 -53.32 15.43
C ALA A 165 46.81 -53.77 15.93
N PRO A 166 46.97 -54.19 17.19
CA PRO A 166 48.28 -54.52 17.74
C PRO A 166 48.89 -55.69 16.98
N GLY A 167 50.14 -55.52 16.56
CA GLY A 167 50.94 -56.51 15.86
C GLY A 167 50.83 -57.87 16.53
N ARG A 168 50.44 -58.87 15.75
CA ARG A 168 50.54 -60.28 16.13
C ARG A 168 52.00 -60.55 16.50
N TYR A 169 52.28 -60.72 17.80
CA TYR A 169 53.55 -61.27 18.25
C TYR A 169 53.68 -62.67 17.62
N THR A 170 54.52 -62.76 16.60
CA THR A 170 55.01 -64.02 16.04
C THR A 170 55.86 -64.70 17.10
N ARG A 171 55.47 -65.92 17.49
CA ARG A 171 56.27 -66.84 18.30
C ARG A 171 57.09 -67.73 17.39
#